data_AF-A0A3E2NUN8-F1
#
_entry.id   AF-A0A3E2NUN8-F1
#
_cell.length_a   1.000
_cell.length_b   1.000
_cell.length_c   1.000
_cell.angle_alpha   90.00
_cell.angle_beta   90.00
_cell.angle_gamma   90.00
#
_symmetry.space_group_name_H-M   'P 1'
#
loop_
_entity.id
_entity.type
_entity.pdbx_description
1 polymer ?
#
loop_
_entity_poly.entity_id
_entity_poly.type
_entity_poly.pdbx_seq_one_letter_code
_entity_poly.pdbx_strand_id
1 'polypeptide(L)'
;MKIKFLMAGLLGVMSMTAFAQKDVKTAQSEFDKYQGLFQIQPAVAKTSLTNAKTAIDKAAADAKTSNLAQTQALKGAIYGTLADLDSTSTSAQLFSTAEEALKKAKTLDAKGEYKKVIEDGEIALSRQQFNAGVKAYQSKSYGDAYKAFDYYRNLRPDDTTALLYTGLAAYNGQNYPAAISNFSKLVTTKYSGGETIYDEVLSNAYLFNKDTVGALKAVSEGVAKYPNSAKLRKKEIEISLQSGKSKEVLDKVLAAINNDPKNASLYYYAGLVYSQTADGAAAKAKATKVAADKAAANATKTESYTKAADMYKKALAIDPNYFEANLNLGYVLLAPAIETFNAANNLPGNAASQKQYDGLMAKASGQFDVAKPYLVKAVELQPKNPDALANLITYYKGKKDDANVAKYNKLLNELK
;
A
#
# COMPACT_ATOMS: atom_id res chain seq x y z
N MET A 1 -8.14 95.66 2.90
CA MET A 1 -7.45 94.46 3.42
C MET A 1 -8.06 93.25 2.71
N LYS A 2 -7.28 92.51 1.90
CA LYS A 2 -7.74 91.40 1.06
C LYS A 2 -7.64 90.10 1.86
N ILE A 3 -8.72 89.31 1.98
CA ILE A 3 -8.66 87.92 2.45
C ILE A 3 -9.18 87.04 1.32
N LYS A 4 -8.28 86.24 0.75
CA LYS A 4 -8.54 85.27 -0.31
C LYS A 4 -8.81 83.89 0.29
N PHE A 5 -9.75 83.21 -0.34
CA PHE A 5 -10.20 81.82 -0.19
C PHE A 5 -9.09 80.79 0.11
N LEU A 6 -9.35 79.93 1.10
CA LEU A 6 -8.70 78.63 1.31
C LEU A 6 -9.79 77.54 1.18
N MET A 7 -10.14 77.22 -0.07
CA MET A 7 -11.02 76.09 -0.43
C MET A 7 -10.24 75.15 -1.37
N ALA A 8 -9.12 74.61 -0.87
CA ALA A 8 -8.24 73.71 -1.65
C ALA A 8 -7.93 72.38 -0.94
N GLY A 9 -8.54 72.10 0.23
CA GLY A 9 -8.22 70.92 1.04
C GLY A 9 -9.17 69.73 0.90
N LEU A 10 -10.43 69.92 0.47
CA LEU A 10 -11.43 68.83 0.47
C LEU A 10 -11.59 68.08 -0.87
N LEU A 11 -11.23 68.70 -2.00
CA LEU A 11 -11.36 68.09 -3.34
C LEU A 11 -10.24 67.06 -3.64
N GLY A 12 -9.06 67.19 -3.00
CA GLY A 12 -7.95 66.24 -3.16
C GLY A 12 -8.20 64.90 -2.47
N VAL A 13 -9.00 64.86 -1.40
CA VAL A 13 -9.25 63.63 -0.62
C VAL A 13 -10.33 62.75 -1.28
N MET A 14 -11.32 63.37 -1.95
CA MET A 14 -12.39 62.67 -2.69
C MET A 14 -11.94 62.13 -4.05
N SER A 15 -11.03 62.82 -4.75
CA SER A 15 -10.50 62.31 -6.03
C SER A 15 -9.64 61.06 -5.81
N MET A 16 -8.75 61.07 -4.79
CA MET A 16 -7.88 59.93 -4.48
C MET A 16 -8.66 58.66 -4.08
N THR A 17 -9.81 58.78 -3.39
CA THR A 17 -10.68 57.61 -3.08
C THR A 17 -11.29 56.97 -4.31
N ALA A 18 -11.67 57.77 -5.31
CA ALA A 18 -12.25 57.24 -6.55
C ALA A 18 -11.20 56.50 -7.40
N PHE A 19 -9.94 56.92 -7.34
CA PHE A 19 -8.83 56.27 -8.07
C PHE A 19 -8.44 54.92 -7.44
N ALA A 20 -8.29 54.82 -6.12
CA ALA A 20 -7.91 53.54 -5.50
C ALA A 20 -8.96 52.43 -5.71
N GLN A 21 -10.25 52.78 -5.69
CA GLN A 21 -11.34 51.83 -5.95
C GLN A 21 -11.47 51.45 -7.43
N LYS A 22 -10.91 52.26 -8.35
CA LYS A 22 -10.80 51.92 -9.78
C LYS A 22 -9.82 50.75 -9.99
N ASP A 23 -8.72 50.70 -9.24
CA ASP A 23 -7.74 49.62 -9.36
C ASP A 23 -8.32 48.28 -8.90
N VAL A 24 -9.13 48.26 -7.82
CA VAL A 24 -9.86 47.05 -7.38
C VAL A 24 -10.81 46.54 -8.49
N LYS A 25 -11.59 47.44 -9.10
CA LYS A 25 -12.49 47.10 -10.21
C LYS A 25 -11.73 46.62 -11.45
N THR A 26 -10.58 47.21 -11.73
CA THR A 26 -9.72 46.80 -12.85
C THR A 26 -9.16 45.41 -12.61
N ALA A 27 -8.69 45.12 -11.40
CA ALA A 27 -8.21 43.81 -11.01
C ALA A 27 -9.30 42.74 -11.16
N GLN A 28 -10.53 43.02 -10.68
CA GLN A 28 -11.67 42.13 -10.86
C GLN A 28 -11.95 41.87 -12.35
N SER A 29 -12.09 42.94 -13.14
CA SER A 29 -12.44 42.83 -14.56
C SER A 29 -11.41 42.04 -15.36
N GLU A 30 -10.12 42.28 -15.13
CA GLU A 30 -9.05 41.54 -15.79
C GLU A 30 -8.97 40.09 -15.30
N PHE A 31 -9.23 39.82 -14.02
CA PHE A 31 -9.27 38.46 -13.52
C PHE A 31 -10.46 37.66 -14.08
N ASP A 32 -11.64 38.29 -14.19
CA ASP A 32 -12.82 37.68 -14.83
C ASP A 32 -12.54 37.34 -16.31
N LYS A 33 -11.84 38.24 -17.03
CA LYS A 33 -11.37 37.97 -18.40
C LYS A 33 -10.42 36.78 -18.45
N TYR A 34 -9.48 36.68 -17.52
CA TYR A 34 -8.60 35.51 -17.42
C TYR A 34 -9.44 34.24 -17.25
N GLN A 35 -10.36 34.20 -16.29
CA GLN A 35 -11.19 33.03 -16.02
C GLN A 35 -12.04 32.63 -17.25
N GLY A 36 -12.63 33.60 -17.95
CA GLY A 36 -13.47 33.35 -19.13
C GLY A 36 -12.68 32.95 -20.38
N LEU A 37 -11.45 33.43 -20.53
CA LEU A 37 -10.64 33.20 -21.73
C LEU A 37 -9.61 32.08 -21.58
N PHE A 38 -9.33 31.58 -20.37
CA PHE A 38 -8.22 30.66 -20.16
C PHE A 38 -8.28 29.40 -21.03
N GLN A 39 -9.47 28.87 -21.27
CA GLN A 39 -9.69 27.68 -22.12
C GLN A 39 -9.83 28.00 -23.62
N ILE A 40 -10.10 29.26 -23.98
CA ILE A 40 -10.43 29.67 -25.36
C ILE A 40 -9.24 30.36 -26.02
N GLN A 41 -8.62 31.30 -25.30
CA GLN A 41 -7.49 32.11 -25.74
C GLN A 41 -6.45 32.22 -24.61
N PRO A 42 -5.66 31.15 -24.35
CA PRO A 42 -4.76 31.08 -23.20
C PRO A 42 -3.72 32.21 -23.14
N ALA A 43 -3.24 32.67 -24.30
CA ALA A 43 -2.29 33.78 -24.37
C ALA A 43 -2.92 35.11 -23.90
N VAL A 44 -4.14 35.41 -24.39
CA VAL A 44 -4.88 36.62 -24.01
C VAL A 44 -5.26 36.56 -22.52
N ALA A 45 -5.70 35.39 -22.05
CA ALA A 45 -6.00 35.18 -20.64
C ALA A 45 -4.78 35.46 -19.76
N LYS A 46 -3.59 34.93 -20.11
CA LYS A 46 -2.35 35.18 -19.36
C LYS A 46 -1.98 36.66 -19.33
N THR A 47 -2.17 37.40 -20.43
CA THR A 47 -2.00 38.87 -20.43
C THR A 47 -2.96 39.54 -19.45
N SER A 48 -4.24 39.16 -19.45
CA SER A 48 -5.21 39.68 -18.49
C SER A 48 -4.87 39.33 -17.04
N LEU A 49 -4.34 38.13 -16.76
CA LEU A 49 -3.87 37.79 -15.42
C LEU A 49 -2.70 38.68 -14.95
N THR A 50 -1.77 38.99 -15.84
CA THR A 50 -0.68 39.95 -15.55
C THR A 50 -1.24 41.34 -15.27
N ASN A 51 -2.20 41.82 -16.07
CA ASN A 51 -2.86 43.11 -15.84
C ASN A 51 -3.62 43.14 -14.50
N ALA A 52 -4.31 42.05 -14.16
CA ALA A 52 -4.99 41.87 -12.89
C ALA A 52 -4.00 41.95 -11.73
N LYS A 53 -2.84 41.30 -11.85
CA LYS A 53 -1.76 41.39 -10.87
C LYS A 53 -1.28 42.83 -10.68
N THR A 54 -1.01 43.55 -11.77
CA THR A 54 -0.57 44.95 -11.69
C THR A 54 -1.60 45.85 -11.02
N ALA A 55 -2.89 45.67 -11.33
CA ALA A 55 -3.96 46.44 -10.72
C ALA A 55 -4.15 46.10 -9.23
N ILE A 56 -4.10 44.82 -8.86
CA ILE A 56 -4.30 44.41 -7.47
C ILE A 56 -3.12 44.80 -6.58
N ASP A 57 -1.89 44.83 -7.12
CA ASP A 57 -0.71 45.31 -6.38
C ASP A 57 -0.84 46.80 -6.02
N LYS A 58 -1.38 47.62 -6.93
CA LYS A 58 -1.67 49.04 -6.66
C LYS A 58 -2.76 49.18 -5.59
N ALA A 59 -3.87 48.45 -5.75
CA ALA A 59 -4.97 48.48 -4.79
C ALA A 59 -4.56 47.97 -3.40
N ALA A 60 -3.65 47.01 -3.32
CA ALA A 60 -3.15 46.47 -2.06
C ALA A 60 -2.10 47.37 -1.38
N ALA A 61 -1.48 48.28 -2.11
CA ALA A 61 -0.53 49.27 -1.57
C ALA A 61 -1.24 50.53 -1.03
N ASP A 62 -2.45 50.82 -1.48
CA ASP A 62 -3.22 51.99 -1.01
C ASP A 62 -3.86 51.74 0.37
N ALA A 63 -3.70 52.70 1.28
CA ALA A 63 -4.13 52.59 2.67
C ALA A 63 -5.65 52.44 2.84
N LYS A 64 -6.46 52.92 1.88
CA LYS A 64 -7.92 52.86 1.93
C LYS A 64 -8.48 51.57 1.34
N THR A 65 -7.79 50.99 0.35
CA THR A 65 -8.26 49.75 -0.31
C THR A 65 -7.58 48.48 0.20
N SER A 66 -6.40 48.58 0.81
CA SER A 66 -5.62 47.43 1.31
C SER A 66 -6.39 46.56 2.31
N ASN A 67 -7.25 47.14 3.15
CA ASN A 67 -8.03 46.39 4.15
C ASN A 67 -9.47 46.07 3.70
N LEU A 68 -9.81 46.22 2.42
CA LEU A 68 -11.10 45.78 1.90
C LEU A 68 -11.09 44.26 1.71
N ALA A 69 -12.19 43.60 2.09
CA ALA A 69 -12.40 42.17 1.86
C ALA A 69 -12.22 41.80 0.38
N GLN A 70 -12.78 42.61 -0.53
CA GLN A 70 -12.63 42.43 -1.98
C GLN A 70 -11.17 42.44 -2.43
N THR A 71 -10.38 43.42 -1.97
CA THR A 71 -8.97 43.57 -2.36
C THR A 71 -8.18 42.34 -1.92
N GLN A 72 -8.37 41.89 -0.68
CA GLN A 72 -7.65 40.72 -0.17
C GLN A 72 -8.11 39.42 -0.84
N ALA A 73 -9.40 39.27 -1.12
CA ALA A 73 -9.94 38.10 -1.84
C ALA A 73 -9.38 38.02 -3.27
N LEU A 74 -9.42 39.12 -4.02
CA LEU A 74 -8.85 39.21 -5.36
C LEU A 74 -7.34 38.99 -5.37
N LYS A 75 -6.62 39.60 -4.42
CA LYS A 75 -5.17 39.40 -4.30
C LYS A 75 -4.86 37.92 -4.07
N GLY A 76 -5.58 37.28 -3.16
CA GLY A 76 -5.50 35.85 -2.91
C GLY A 76 -5.73 35.00 -4.16
N ALA A 77 -6.82 35.24 -4.88
CA ALA A 77 -7.17 34.48 -6.07
C ALA A 77 -6.19 34.68 -7.23
N ILE A 78 -5.77 35.93 -7.49
CA ILE A 78 -4.82 36.27 -8.55
C ILE A 78 -3.45 35.67 -8.26
N TYR A 79 -2.92 35.87 -7.05
CA TYR A 79 -1.61 35.32 -6.67
C TYR A 79 -1.64 33.79 -6.59
N GLY A 80 -2.73 33.19 -6.13
CA GLY A 80 -2.86 31.73 -6.08
C GLY A 80 -2.88 31.12 -7.48
N THR A 81 -3.57 31.77 -8.42
CA THR A 81 -3.56 31.38 -9.83
C THR A 81 -2.17 31.51 -10.46
N LEU A 82 -1.47 32.60 -10.17
CA LEU A 82 -0.08 32.78 -10.62
C LEU A 82 0.84 31.70 -10.03
N ALA A 83 0.69 31.36 -8.75
CA ALA A 83 1.48 30.32 -8.10
C ALA A 83 1.24 28.94 -8.73
N ASP A 84 -0.01 28.61 -9.05
CA ASP A 84 -0.42 27.37 -9.71
C ASP A 84 0.17 27.21 -11.11
N LEU A 85 0.23 28.31 -11.88
CA LEU A 85 0.78 28.31 -13.23
C LEU A 85 2.31 28.39 -13.29
N ASP A 86 2.97 28.80 -12.20
CA ASP A 86 4.41 29.01 -12.16
C ASP A 86 5.14 27.69 -11.83
N SER A 87 5.95 27.22 -12.77
CA SER A 87 6.75 26.00 -12.61
C SER A 87 8.12 26.24 -11.97
N THR A 88 8.52 27.50 -11.76
CA THR A 88 9.84 27.91 -11.28
C THR A 88 9.89 28.04 -9.74
N SER A 89 11.03 28.49 -9.19
CA SER A 89 11.19 28.74 -7.75
C SER A 89 10.35 29.90 -7.22
N THR A 90 9.87 30.82 -8.08
CA THR A 90 9.06 31.96 -7.65
C THR A 90 7.64 31.57 -7.22
N SER A 91 7.19 30.36 -7.59
CA SER A 91 5.88 29.80 -7.22
C SER A 91 5.67 29.80 -5.70
N ALA A 92 6.72 29.49 -4.91
CA ALA A 92 6.63 29.48 -3.45
C ALA A 92 6.33 30.87 -2.85
N GLN A 93 6.92 31.93 -3.41
CA GLN A 93 6.68 33.30 -2.94
C GLN A 93 5.27 33.78 -3.33
N LEU A 94 4.81 33.42 -4.53
CA LEU A 94 3.45 33.71 -4.99
C LEU A 94 2.42 32.99 -4.10
N PHE A 95 2.69 31.72 -3.75
CA PHE A 95 1.88 30.93 -2.83
C PHE A 95 1.74 31.61 -1.47
N SER A 96 2.85 31.97 -0.81
CA SER A 96 2.82 32.62 0.51
C SER A 96 2.04 33.95 0.48
N THR A 97 2.21 34.72 -0.60
CA THR A 97 1.50 36.00 -0.76
C THR A 97 -0.01 35.79 -0.91
N ALA A 98 -0.41 34.78 -1.68
CA ALA A 98 -1.80 34.42 -1.86
C ALA A 98 -2.43 33.90 -0.57
N GLU A 99 -1.74 33.01 0.15
CA GLU A 99 -2.23 32.41 1.39
C GLU A 99 -2.48 33.48 2.46
N GLU A 100 -1.55 34.43 2.63
CA GLU A 100 -1.72 35.54 3.57
C GLU A 100 -2.93 36.42 3.19
N ALA A 101 -3.08 36.72 1.89
CA ALA A 101 -4.19 37.53 1.40
C ALA A 101 -5.54 36.81 1.58
N LEU A 102 -5.64 35.51 1.29
CA LEU A 102 -6.85 34.71 1.49
C LEU A 102 -7.21 34.63 2.98
N LYS A 103 -6.23 34.46 3.86
CA LYS A 103 -6.45 34.49 5.32
C LYS A 103 -7.01 35.83 5.77
N LYS A 104 -6.46 36.95 5.29
CA LYS A 104 -7.00 38.30 5.58
C LYS A 104 -8.40 38.47 5.01
N ALA A 105 -8.63 38.01 3.79
CA ALA A 105 -9.93 38.08 3.11
C ALA A 105 -11.02 37.38 3.93
N LYS A 106 -10.75 36.16 4.42
CA LYS A 106 -11.68 35.42 5.29
C LYS A 106 -12.06 36.16 6.56
N THR A 107 -11.09 36.83 7.19
CA THR A 107 -11.33 37.62 8.40
C THR A 107 -12.16 38.87 8.10
N LEU A 108 -11.93 39.52 6.96
CA LEU A 108 -12.60 40.76 6.57
C LEU A 108 -13.99 40.53 5.96
N ASP A 109 -14.21 39.40 5.30
CA ASP A 109 -15.46 39.04 4.60
C ASP A 109 -16.51 38.44 5.55
N ALA A 110 -16.84 39.15 6.63
CA ALA A 110 -17.78 38.67 7.65
C ALA A 110 -19.18 38.35 7.10
N LYS A 111 -19.55 38.95 5.95
CA LYS A 111 -20.84 38.75 5.27
C LYS A 111 -20.80 37.68 4.18
N GLY A 112 -19.62 37.15 3.84
CA GLY A 112 -19.45 36.15 2.79
C GLY A 112 -19.70 36.68 1.37
N GLU A 113 -19.57 37.99 1.14
CA GLU A 113 -19.79 38.63 -0.17
C GLU A 113 -18.75 38.17 -1.20
N TYR A 114 -17.55 37.80 -0.74
CA TYR A 114 -16.42 37.37 -1.57
C TYR A 114 -16.05 35.90 -1.38
N LYS A 115 -16.92 35.12 -0.72
CA LYS A 115 -16.71 33.69 -0.43
C LYS A 115 -16.26 32.90 -1.67
N LYS A 116 -16.92 33.08 -2.81
CA LYS A 116 -16.58 32.39 -4.06
C LYS A 116 -15.15 32.73 -4.55
N VAL A 117 -14.76 34.01 -4.50
CA VAL A 117 -13.43 34.46 -4.93
C VAL A 117 -12.35 33.89 -4.00
N ILE A 118 -12.64 33.85 -2.69
CA ILE A 118 -11.76 33.22 -1.70
C ILE A 118 -11.62 31.72 -2.01
N GLU A 119 -12.73 31.01 -2.22
CA GLU A 119 -12.73 29.58 -2.56
C GLU A 119 -11.97 29.30 -3.85
N ASP A 120 -12.15 30.10 -4.91
CA ASP A 120 -11.41 29.96 -6.17
C ASP A 120 -9.88 30.09 -5.95
N GLY A 121 -9.46 31.03 -5.10
CA GLY A 121 -8.06 31.20 -4.72
C GLY A 121 -7.51 30.02 -3.92
N GLU A 122 -8.29 29.49 -2.97
CA GLU A 122 -7.93 28.30 -2.19
C GLU A 122 -7.80 27.06 -3.06
N ILE A 123 -8.67 26.91 -4.07
CA ILE A 123 -8.57 25.83 -5.05
C ILE A 123 -7.30 25.98 -5.89
N ALA A 124 -6.92 27.20 -6.28
CA ALA A 124 -5.67 27.43 -7.00
C ALA A 124 -4.43 27.05 -6.15
N LEU A 125 -4.40 27.46 -4.87
CA LEU A 125 -3.35 27.04 -3.93
C LEU A 125 -3.31 25.53 -3.73
N SER A 126 -4.46 24.89 -3.66
CA SER A 126 -4.59 23.45 -3.56
C SER A 126 -3.94 22.74 -4.76
N ARG A 127 -4.26 23.16 -6.00
CA ARG A 127 -3.64 22.59 -7.21
C ARG A 127 -2.13 22.82 -7.26
N GLN A 128 -1.67 24.00 -6.86
CA GLN A 128 -0.26 24.30 -6.74
C GLN A 128 0.44 23.34 -5.78
N GLN A 129 -0.15 23.11 -4.59
CA GLN A 129 0.40 22.19 -3.58
C GLN A 129 0.37 20.75 -4.05
N PHE A 130 -0.64 20.33 -4.81
CA PHE A 130 -0.61 19.01 -5.44
C PHE A 130 0.61 18.86 -6.37
N ASN A 131 0.86 19.84 -7.23
CA ASN A 131 2.04 19.84 -8.12
C ASN A 131 3.36 19.90 -7.35
N ALA A 132 3.43 20.68 -6.27
CA ALA A 132 4.58 20.73 -5.38
C ALA A 132 4.82 19.37 -4.70
N GLY A 133 3.75 18.70 -4.26
CA GLY A 133 3.78 17.36 -3.70
C GLY A 133 4.32 16.33 -4.69
N VAL A 134 3.89 16.39 -5.96
CA VAL A 134 4.42 15.53 -7.03
C VAL A 134 5.92 15.72 -7.21
N LYS A 135 6.39 16.98 -7.30
CA LYS A 135 7.84 17.29 -7.42
C LYS A 135 8.64 16.77 -6.22
N ALA A 136 8.15 17.03 -5.00
CA ALA A 136 8.78 16.57 -3.77
C ALA A 136 8.81 15.04 -3.67
N TYR A 137 7.75 14.37 -4.11
CA TYR A 137 7.69 12.91 -4.13
C TYR A 137 8.72 12.34 -5.12
N GLN A 138 8.81 12.91 -6.32
CA GLN A 138 9.80 12.53 -7.34
C GLN A 138 11.25 12.74 -6.87
N SER A 139 11.50 13.79 -6.08
CA SER A 139 12.80 14.03 -5.44
C SER A 139 13.03 13.20 -4.18
N LYS A 140 12.11 12.28 -3.82
CA LYS A 140 12.13 11.45 -2.60
C LYS A 140 12.07 12.25 -1.30
N SER A 141 11.67 13.52 -1.36
CA SER A 141 11.41 14.38 -0.21
C SER A 141 10.02 14.08 0.36
N TYR A 142 9.82 12.85 0.86
CA TYR A 142 8.50 12.33 1.20
C TYR A 142 7.78 13.11 2.32
N GLY A 143 8.52 13.69 3.26
CA GLY A 143 7.94 14.53 4.30
C GLY A 143 7.31 15.82 3.75
N ASP A 144 7.96 16.45 2.77
CA ASP A 144 7.44 17.66 2.14
C ASP A 144 6.33 17.31 1.13
N ALA A 145 6.47 16.19 0.42
CA ALA A 145 5.41 15.64 -0.40
C ALA A 145 4.13 15.38 0.42
N TYR A 146 4.27 14.79 1.61
CA TYR A 146 3.16 14.56 2.51
C TYR A 146 2.47 15.88 2.91
N LYS A 147 3.23 16.89 3.35
CA LYS A 147 2.64 18.20 3.73
C LYS A 147 1.87 18.84 2.57
N ALA A 148 2.42 18.79 1.36
CA ALA A 148 1.82 19.39 0.18
C ALA A 148 0.54 18.63 -0.26
N PHE A 149 0.59 17.30 -0.30
CA PHE A 149 -0.60 16.49 -0.58
C PHE A 149 -1.66 16.59 0.53
N ASP A 150 -1.25 16.69 1.80
CA ASP A 150 -2.18 16.87 2.92
C ASP A 150 -2.90 18.22 2.85
N TYR A 151 -2.20 19.28 2.45
CA TYR A 151 -2.82 20.57 2.14
C TYR A 151 -3.92 20.40 1.08
N TYR A 152 -3.62 19.71 -0.03
CA TYR A 152 -4.61 19.41 -1.07
C TYR A 152 -5.80 18.59 -0.52
N ARG A 153 -5.51 17.53 0.24
CA ARG A 153 -6.49 16.62 0.85
C ARG A 153 -7.42 17.34 1.83
N ASN A 154 -6.95 18.33 2.58
CA ASN A 154 -7.81 19.05 3.54
C ASN A 154 -8.94 19.84 2.84
N LEU A 155 -8.74 20.26 1.58
CA LEU A 155 -9.80 20.91 0.78
C LEU A 155 -10.65 19.92 -0.02
N ARG A 156 -10.17 18.68 -0.18
CA ARG A 156 -10.80 17.60 -0.96
C ARG A 156 -10.70 16.27 -0.20
N PRO A 157 -11.32 16.16 1.00
CA PRO A 157 -11.06 15.05 1.90
C PRO A 157 -11.57 13.69 1.39
N ASP A 158 -12.49 13.70 0.42
CA ASP A 158 -13.09 12.50 -0.17
C ASP A 158 -12.55 12.19 -1.58
N ASP A 159 -11.64 13.02 -2.09
CA ASP A 159 -10.98 12.76 -3.37
C ASP A 159 -10.01 11.57 -3.23
N THR A 160 -10.20 10.55 -4.06
CA THR A 160 -9.41 9.32 -4.00
C THR A 160 -7.94 9.56 -4.36
N THR A 161 -7.67 10.53 -5.23
CA THR A 161 -6.32 10.93 -5.63
C THR A 161 -5.60 11.62 -4.48
N ALA A 162 -6.31 12.49 -3.76
CA ALA A 162 -5.80 13.14 -2.56
C ALA A 162 -5.43 12.11 -1.47
N LEU A 163 -6.35 11.17 -1.18
CA LEU A 163 -6.11 10.11 -0.19
C LEU A 163 -4.95 9.20 -0.60
N LEU A 164 -4.91 8.79 -1.87
CA LEU A 164 -3.87 7.91 -2.39
C LEU A 164 -2.48 8.55 -2.29
N TYR A 165 -2.28 9.75 -2.82
CA TYR A 165 -0.94 10.36 -2.84
C TYR A 165 -0.49 10.85 -1.45
N THR A 166 -1.41 11.35 -0.62
CA THR A 166 -1.09 11.68 0.78
C THR A 166 -0.66 10.42 1.54
N GLY A 167 -1.40 9.32 1.38
CA GLY A 167 -1.05 8.03 1.99
C GLY A 167 0.27 7.46 1.50
N LEU A 168 0.55 7.53 0.19
CA LEU A 168 1.80 7.04 -0.40
C LEU A 168 3.00 7.87 0.05
N ALA A 169 2.87 9.21 0.10
CA ALA A 169 3.92 10.07 0.63
C ALA A 169 4.20 9.78 2.10
N ALA A 170 3.15 9.60 2.92
CA ALA A 170 3.30 9.20 4.31
C ALA A 170 3.99 7.84 4.46
N TYR A 171 3.58 6.85 3.66
CA TYR A 171 4.14 5.49 3.68
C TYR A 171 5.64 5.48 3.35
N ASN A 172 6.04 6.14 2.26
CA ASN A 172 7.43 6.23 1.85
C ASN A 172 8.27 7.09 2.81
N GLY A 173 7.65 8.09 3.44
CA GLY A 173 8.23 8.86 4.55
C GLY A 173 8.22 8.15 5.90
N GLN A 174 7.81 6.86 5.94
CA GLN A 174 7.70 6.04 7.15
C GLN A 174 6.77 6.60 8.24
N ASN A 175 5.89 7.54 7.88
CA ASN A 175 4.80 7.99 8.73
C ASN A 175 3.61 7.03 8.58
N TYR A 176 3.79 5.80 9.10
CA TYR A 176 2.80 4.74 8.97
C TYR A 176 1.43 5.07 9.59
N PRO A 177 1.31 5.77 10.73
CA PRO A 177 0.00 6.18 11.25
C PRO A 177 -0.80 7.05 10.25
N ALA A 178 -0.15 8.02 9.61
CA ALA A 178 -0.82 8.84 8.60
C ALA A 178 -1.14 8.04 7.32
N ALA A 179 -0.26 7.13 6.91
CA ALA A 179 -0.51 6.22 5.79
C ALA A 179 -1.75 5.35 6.06
N ILE A 180 -1.81 4.70 7.23
CA ILE A 180 -2.92 3.86 7.67
C ILE A 180 -4.24 4.64 7.64
N SER A 181 -4.26 5.87 8.17
CA SER A 181 -5.47 6.71 8.18
C SER A 181 -5.99 6.97 6.75
N ASN A 182 -5.09 7.40 5.86
CA ASN A 182 -5.43 7.71 4.46
C ASN A 182 -5.90 6.47 3.69
N PHE A 183 -5.18 5.35 3.80
CA PHE A 183 -5.54 4.12 3.08
C PHE A 183 -6.79 3.45 3.64
N SER A 184 -7.01 3.50 4.96
CA SER A 184 -8.25 3.03 5.58
C SER A 184 -9.45 3.81 5.07
N LYS A 185 -9.32 5.13 4.87
CA LYS A 185 -10.37 5.93 4.23
C LYS A 185 -10.50 5.61 2.73
N LEU A 186 -9.39 5.41 2.02
CA LEU A 186 -9.42 5.11 0.59
C LEU A 186 -10.17 3.81 0.26
N VAL A 187 -10.00 2.75 1.06
CA VAL A 187 -10.66 1.44 0.80
C VAL A 187 -12.18 1.44 1.01
N THR A 188 -12.73 2.45 1.69
CA THR A 188 -14.18 2.65 1.83
C THR A 188 -14.80 3.36 0.62
N THR A 189 -13.99 3.89 -0.29
CA THR A 189 -14.44 4.55 -1.52
C THR A 189 -14.61 3.56 -2.68
N LYS A 190 -14.99 4.07 -3.87
CA LYS A 190 -15.05 3.30 -5.13
C LYS A 190 -13.70 3.19 -5.86
N TYR A 191 -12.58 3.44 -5.18
CA TYR A 191 -11.25 3.30 -5.76
C TYR A 191 -11.02 1.89 -6.31
N SER A 192 -10.69 1.79 -7.60
CA SER A 192 -10.58 0.51 -8.32
C SER A 192 -9.41 -0.36 -7.82
N GLY A 193 -8.34 0.25 -7.32
CA GLY A 193 -7.18 -0.45 -6.77
C GLY A 193 -7.33 -0.94 -5.33
N GLY A 194 -8.56 -1.05 -4.80
CA GLY A 194 -8.81 -1.40 -3.40
C GLY A 194 -8.17 -2.72 -2.95
N GLU A 195 -8.16 -3.75 -3.81
CA GLU A 195 -7.51 -5.04 -3.52
C GLU A 195 -6.02 -4.86 -3.21
N THR A 196 -5.30 -4.14 -4.09
CA THR A 196 -3.88 -3.81 -3.90
C THR A 196 -3.64 -2.99 -2.64
N ILE A 197 -4.55 -2.06 -2.31
CA ILE A 197 -4.42 -1.29 -1.07
C ILE A 197 -4.52 -2.20 0.15
N TYR A 198 -5.47 -3.14 0.20
CA TYR A 198 -5.53 -4.11 1.31
C TYR A 198 -4.31 -5.01 1.37
N ASP A 199 -3.89 -5.57 0.24
CA ASP A 199 -2.84 -6.59 0.17
C ASP A 199 -1.43 -6.03 0.41
N GLU A 200 -1.06 -4.96 -0.30
CA GLU A 200 0.33 -4.53 -0.42
C GLU A 200 0.63 -3.24 0.36
N VAL A 201 -0.38 -2.42 0.66
CA VAL A 201 -0.14 -1.08 1.19
C VAL A 201 -0.60 -0.94 2.63
N LEU A 202 -1.90 -1.10 2.90
CA LEU A 202 -2.49 -0.93 4.22
C LEU A 202 -2.00 -2.00 5.19
N SER A 203 -2.01 -3.28 4.80
CA SER A 203 -1.51 -4.37 5.65
C SER A 203 -0.04 -4.18 6.02
N ASN A 204 0.81 -3.81 5.05
CA ASN A 204 2.23 -3.56 5.28
C ASN A 204 2.45 -2.29 6.13
N ALA A 205 1.65 -1.24 5.93
CA ALA A 205 1.72 -0.05 6.78
C ALA A 205 1.44 -0.39 8.24
N TYR A 206 0.43 -1.22 8.51
CA TYR A 206 0.16 -1.76 9.84
C TYR A 206 1.33 -2.60 10.38
N LEU A 207 1.88 -3.52 9.58
CA LEU A 207 3.02 -4.36 9.99
C LEU A 207 4.28 -3.55 10.30
N PHE A 208 4.61 -2.54 9.48
CA PHE A 208 5.73 -1.64 9.75
C PHE A 208 5.49 -0.74 10.97
N ASN A 209 4.23 -0.41 11.25
CA ASN A 209 3.81 0.21 12.50
C ASN A 209 3.75 -0.77 13.69
N LYS A 210 4.16 -2.03 13.50
CA LYS A 210 4.12 -3.12 14.49
C LYS A 210 2.72 -3.44 15.02
N ASP A 211 1.69 -3.09 14.27
CA ASP A 211 0.29 -3.37 14.58
C ASP A 211 -0.21 -4.58 13.78
N THR A 212 0.15 -5.78 14.25
CA THR A 212 -0.25 -7.03 13.60
C THR A 212 -1.76 -7.28 13.71
N VAL A 213 -2.43 -6.70 14.71
CA VAL A 213 -3.89 -6.81 14.88
C VAL A 213 -4.61 -6.01 13.80
N GLY A 214 -4.19 -4.76 13.59
CA GLY A 214 -4.67 -3.91 12.50
C GLY A 214 -4.37 -4.51 11.12
N ALA A 215 -3.17 -5.08 10.93
CA ALA A 215 -2.79 -5.75 9.69
C ALA A 215 -3.73 -6.92 9.37
N LEU A 216 -3.98 -7.80 10.37
CA LEU A 216 -4.88 -8.93 10.18
C LEU A 216 -6.32 -8.47 9.91
N LYS A 217 -6.78 -7.43 10.61
CA LYS A 217 -8.11 -6.85 10.38
C LYS A 217 -8.25 -6.34 8.95
N ALA A 218 -7.29 -5.54 8.47
CA ALA A 218 -7.29 -4.99 7.12
C ALA A 218 -7.33 -6.10 6.06
N VAL A 219 -6.47 -7.11 6.18
CA VAL A 219 -6.46 -8.21 5.21
C VAL A 219 -7.73 -9.05 5.28
N SER A 220 -8.30 -9.28 6.47
CA SER A 220 -9.59 -9.97 6.62
C SER A 220 -10.74 -9.23 5.93
N GLU A 221 -10.79 -7.90 6.06
CA GLU A 221 -11.73 -7.05 5.32
C GLU A 221 -11.52 -7.15 3.80
N GLY A 222 -10.25 -7.16 3.37
CA GLY A 222 -9.88 -7.42 1.98
C GLY A 222 -10.40 -8.76 1.47
N VAL A 223 -10.16 -9.85 2.20
CA VAL A 223 -10.63 -11.21 1.84
C VAL A 223 -12.16 -11.25 1.76
N ALA A 224 -12.87 -10.57 2.66
CA ALA A 224 -14.33 -10.50 2.60
C ALA A 224 -14.84 -9.78 1.34
N LYS A 225 -14.15 -8.71 0.91
CA LYS A 225 -14.49 -7.92 -0.29
C LYS A 225 -14.03 -8.60 -1.60
N TYR A 226 -12.96 -9.37 -1.54
CA TYR A 226 -12.32 -10.05 -2.68
C TYR A 226 -12.12 -11.55 -2.36
N PRO A 227 -13.20 -12.34 -2.24
CA PRO A 227 -13.13 -13.73 -1.73
C PRO A 227 -12.28 -14.68 -2.58
N ASN A 228 -12.12 -14.35 -3.87
CA ASN A 228 -11.33 -15.10 -4.85
C ASN A 228 -9.87 -14.64 -4.96
N SER A 229 -9.45 -13.64 -4.18
CA SER A 229 -8.07 -13.15 -4.21
C SER A 229 -7.12 -14.11 -3.51
N ALA A 230 -6.31 -14.81 -4.30
CA ALA A 230 -5.28 -15.70 -3.79
C ALA A 230 -4.20 -14.96 -2.98
N LYS A 231 -3.90 -13.71 -3.35
CA LYS A 231 -2.87 -12.90 -2.69
C LYS A 231 -3.32 -12.50 -1.29
N LEU A 232 -4.52 -11.92 -1.15
CA LEU A 232 -5.07 -11.53 0.14
C LEU A 232 -5.21 -12.71 1.08
N ARG A 233 -5.68 -13.86 0.58
CA ARG A 233 -5.83 -15.06 1.41
C ARG A 233 -4.48 -15.61 1.89
N LYS A 234 -3.46 -15.61 1.02
CA LYS A 234 -2.08 -15.95 1.42
C LYS A 234 -1.57 -14.99 2.50
N LYS A 235 -1.77 -13.69 2.32
CA LYS A 235 -1.37 -12.65 3.28
C LYS A 235 -2.07 -12.81 4.64
N GLU A 236 -3.37 -13.13 4.65
CA GLU A 236 -4.15 -13.37 5.88
C GLU A 236 -3.55 -14.54 6.68
N ILE A 237 -3.21 -15.63 5.98
CA ILE A 237 -2.61 -16.82 6.57
C ILE A 237 -1.23 -16.50 7.14
N GLU A 238 -0.36 -15.85 6.37
CA GLU A 238 0.98 -15.47 6.83
C GLU A 238 0.93 -14.62 8.11
N ILE A 239 0.08 -13.59 8.15
CA ILE A 239 -0.10 -12.72 9.33
C ILE A 239 -0.70 -13.51 10.51
N SER A 240 -1.68 -14.37 10.25
CA SER A 240 -2.32 -15.18 11.29
C SER A 240 -1.35 -16.15 11.94
N LEU A 241 -0.49 -16.79 11.15
CA LEU A 241 0.49 -17.76 11.62
C LEU A 241 1.57 -17.08 12.47
N GLN A 242 2.06 -15.91 12.05
CA GLN A 242 2.97 -15.08 12.85
C GLN A 242 2.35 -14.63 14.18
N SER A 243 1.03 -14.44 14.20
CA SER A 243 0.28 -13.99 15.38
C SER A 243 -0.18 -15.12 16.30
N GLY A 244 0.15 -16.38 15.99
CA GLY A 244 -0.35 -17.55 16.75
C GLY A 244 -1.86 -17.81 16.58
N LYS A 245 -2.50 -17.21 15.57
CA LYS A 245 -3.94 -17.32 15.27
C LYS A 245 -4.25 -18.39 14.22
N SER A 246 -3.40 -19.41 14.10
CA SER A 246 -3.51 -20.49 13.11
C SER A 246 -4.86 -21.19 13.14
N LYS A 247 -5.44 -21.38 14.34
CA LYS A 247 -6.76 -22.01 14.49
C LYS A 247 -7.88 -21.15 13.91
N GLU A 248 -7.86 -19.84 14.16
CA GLU A 248 -8.91 -18.93 13.70
C GLU A 248 -8.95 -18.88 12.16
N VAL A 249 -7.78 -18.75 11.52
CA VAL A 249 -7.71 -18.73 10.06
C VAL A 249 -8.10 -20.09 9.45
N LEU A 250 -7.72 -21.20 10.10
CA LEU A 250 -8.15 -22.53 9.65
C LEU A 250 -9.67 -22.68 9.70
N ASP A 251 -10.31 -22.29 10.80
CA ASP A 251 -11.77 -22.37 10.96
C ASP A 251 -12.48 -21.56 9.86
N LYS A 252 -11.96 -20.36 9.53
CA LYS A 252 -12.47 -19.53 8.42
C LYS A 252 -12.29 -20.19 7.06
N VAL A 253 -11.12 -20.76 6.78
CA VAL A 253 -10.85 -21.45 5.51
C VAL A 253 -11.76 -22.69 5.36
N LEU A 254 -11.92 -23.48 6.42
CA LEU A 254 -12.82 -24.65 6.42
C LEU A 254 -14.28 -24.24 6.21
N ALA A 255 -14.74 -23.14 6.83
CA ALA A 255 -16.07 -22.60 6.55
C ALA A 255 -16.22 -22.14 5.09
N ALA A 256 -15.20 -21.51 4.51
CA ALA A 256 -15.21 -21.13 3.10
C ALA A 256 -15.26 -22.36 2.17
N ILE A 257 -14.56 -23.45 2.51
CA ILE A 257 -14.63 -24.72 1.76
C ILE A 257 -16.06 -25.26 1.74
N ASN A 258 -16.79 -25.18 2.86
CA ASN A 258 -18.17 -25.64 2.90
C ASN A 258 -19.09 -24.84 1.96
N ASN A 259 -18.79 -23.56 1.75
CA ASN A 259 -19.55 -22.69 0.85
C ASN A 259 -19.13 -22.84 -0.62
N ASP A 260 -17.85 -23.14 -0.90
CA ASP A 260 -17.32 -23.33 -2.25
C ASP A 260 -16.39 -24.57 -2.31
N PRO A 261 -16.96 -25.79 -2.32
CA PRO A 261 -16.20 -27.03 -2.26
C PRO A 261 -15.46 -27.37 -3.57
N LYS A 262 -15.62 -26.56 -4.63
CA LYS A 262 -14.90 -26.74 -5.90
C LYS A 262 -13.71 -25.79 -6.04
N ASN A 263 -13.39 -25.03 -4.98
CA ASN A 263 -12.27 -24.12 -4.99
C ASN A 263 -10.98 -24.81 -4.53
N ALA A 264 -10.13 -25.20 -5.48
CA ALA A 264 -8.85 -25.85 -5.19
C ALA A 264 -7.97 -25.03 -4.24
N SER A 265 -7.98 -23.70 -4.38
CA SER A 265 -7.17 -22.80 -3.55
C SER A 265 -7.54 -22.86 -2.07
N LEU A 266 -8.83 -22.97 -1.72
CA LEU A 266 -9.25 -23.08 -0.32
C LEU A 266 -8.67 -24.34 0.35
N TYR A 267 -8.68 -25.47 -0.33
CA TYR A 267 -8.02 -26.68 0.16
C TYR A 267 -6.51 -26.50 0.27
N TYR A 268 -5.87 -25.89 -0.72
CA TYR A 268 -4.44 -25.57 -0.64
C TYR A 268 -4.11 -24.72 0.61
N TYR A 269 -4.91 -23.70 0.91
CA TYR A 269 -4.72 -22.84 2.08
C TYR A 269 -4.92 -23.58 3.41
N ALA A 270 -5.93 -24.45 3.51
CA ALA A 270 -6.08 -25.32 4.69
C ALA A 270 -4.85 -26.22 4.86
N GLY A 271 -4.35 -26.78 3.75
CA GLY A 271 -3.12 -27.58 3.73
C GLY A 271 -1.91 -26.78 4.22
N LEU A 272 -1.77 -25.52 3.79
CA LEU A 272 -0.70 -24.62 4.23
C LEU A 272 -0.74 -24.36 5.73
N VAL A 273 -1.91 -24.09 6.30
CA VAL A 273 -2.06 -23.88 7.75
C VAL A 273 -1.71 -25.15 8.53
N TYR A 274 -2.15 -26.33 8.07
CA TYR A 274 -1.80 -27.60 8.69
C TYR A 274 -0.29 -27.92 8.58
N SER A 275 0.32 -27.71 7.41
CA SER A 275 1.76 -27.95 7.22
C SER A 275 2.60 -27.09 8.15
N GLN A 276 2.29 -25.79 8.25
CA GLN A 276 3.02 -24.90 9.15
C GLN A 276 2.77 -25.23 10.63
N THR A 277 1.57 -25.71 10.98
CA THR A 277 1.29 -26.24 12.32
C THR A 277 2.18 -27.44 12.64
N ALA A 278 2.39 -28.33 11.66
CA ALA A 278 3.28 -29.47 11.80
C ALA A 278 4.74 -29.05 11.93
N ASP A 279 5.21 -28.09 11.13
CA ASP A 279 6.57 -27.56 11.19
C ASP A 279 6.86 -26.92 12.55
N GLY A 280 5.92 -26.12 13.07
CA GLY A 280 6.01 -25.55 14.42
C GLY A 280 6.05 -26.62 15.52
N ALA A 281 5.25 -27.67 15.38
CA ALA A 281 5.27 -28.80 16.30
C ALA A 281 6.59 -29.59 16.22
N ALA A 282 7.16 -29.76 15.03
CA ALA A 282 8.46 -30.38 14.83
C ALA A 282 9.59 -29.58 15.50
N ALA A 283 9.56 -28.24 15.37
CA ALA A 283 10.50 -27.36 16.05
C ALA A 283 10.37 -27.46 17.57
N LYS A 284 9.14 -27.48 18.10
CA LYS A 284 8.87 -27.67 19.53
C LYS A 284 9.39 -29.02 20.05
N ALA A 285 9.19 -30.09 19.30
CA ALA A 285 9.67 -31.43 19.65
C ALA A 285 11.20 -31.50 19.73
N LYS A 286 11.92 -30.76 18.88
CA LYS A 286 13.38 -30.65 18.92
C LYS A 286 13.88 -29.83 20.11
N ALA A 287 13.17 -28.75 20.46
CA ALA A 287 13.59 -27.83 21.52
C ALA A 287 13.32 -28.36 22.94
N THR A 288 12.25 -29.13 23.15
CA THR A 288 11.87 -29.59 24.49
C THR A 288 12.68 -30.81 24.96
N LYS A 289 13.07 -30.79 26.24
CA LYS A 289 13.71 -31.93 26.94
C LYS A 289 12.69 -32.81 27.68
N VAL A 290 11.47 -32.33 27.87
CA VAL A 290 10.40 -33.06 28.57
C VAL A 290 9.83 -34.12 27.64
N ALA A 291 9.89 -35.38 28.06
CA ALA A 291 9.48 -36.52 27.23
C ALA A 291 7.99 -36.46 26.83
N ALA A 292 7.11 -36.09 27.77
CA ALA A 292 5.68 -35.94 27.50
C ALA A 292 5.40 -34.83 26.46
N ASP A 293 6.02 -33.66 26.61
CA ASP A 293 5.87 -32.56 25.64
C ASP A 293 6.41 -32.92 24.26
N LYS A 294 7.53 -33.65 24.22
CA LYS A 294 8.10 -34.15 22.96
C LYS A 294 7.17 -35.13 22.27
N ALA A 295 6.56 -36.05 23.02
CA ALA A 295 5.59 -37.00 22.49
C ALA A 295 4.34 -36.28 21.96
N ALA A 296 3.80 -35.33 22.73
CA ALA A 296 2.65 -34.53 22.33
C ALA A 296 2.94 -33.71 21.05
N ALA A 297 4.10 -33.03 20.99
CA ALA A 297 4.50 -32.27 19.81
C ALA A 297 4.70 -33.16 18.58
N ASN A 298 5.27 -34.35 18.73
CA ASN A 298 5.38 -35.31 17.63
C ASN A 298 4.02 -35.82 17.16
N ALA A 299 3.06 -36.06 18.07
CA ALA A 299 1.70 -36.45 17.70
C ALA A 299 1.00 -35.35 16.90
N THR A 300 1.07 -34.08 17.36
CA THR A 300 0.54 -32.93 16.63
C THR A 300 1.18 -32.78 15.26
N LYS A 301 2.51 -32.96 15.15
CA LYS A 301 3.23 -32.92 13.88
C LYS A 301 2.70 -33.96 12.90
N THR A 302 2.61 -35.23 13.32
CA THR A 302 2.14 -36.32 12.45
C THR A 302 0.71 -36.09 12.00
N GLU A 303 -0.21 -35.78 12.93
CA GLU A 303 -1.61 -35.50 12.60
C GLU A 303 -1.73 -34.32 11.62
N SER A 304 -0.97 -33.25 11.86
CA SER A 304 -1.04 -32.04 11.04
C SER A 304 -0.47 -32.25 9.65
N TYR A 305 0.63 -32.99 9.48
CA TYR A 305 1.11 -33.35 8.14
C TYR A 305 0.13 -34.28 7.40
N THR A 306 -0.52 -35.21 8.09
CA THR A 306 -1.57 -36.04 7.48
C THR A 306 -2.72 -35.18 6.97
N LYS A 307 -3.23 -34.27 7.80
CA LYS A 307 -4.29 -33.33 7.41
C LYS A 307 -3.85 -32.41 6.26
N ALA A 308 -2.61 -31.93 6.28
CA ALA A 308 -2.05 -31.13 5.20
C ALA A 308 -2.04 -31.91 3.87
N ALA A 309 -1.53 -33.15 3.88
CA ALA A 309 -1.50 -34.00 2.71
C ALA A 309 -2.91 -34.27 2.15
N ASP A 310 -3.89 -34.53 3.02
CA ASP A 310 -5.28 -34.73 2.61
C ASP A 310 -5.88 -33.48 1.95
N MET A 311 -5.61 -32.30 2.50
CA MET A 311 -6.07 -31.05 1.91
C MET A 311 -5.41 -30.78 0.56
N TYR A 312 -4.10 -30.98 0.42
CA TYR A 312 -3.44 -30.81 -0.87
C TYR A 312 -3.94 -31.83 -1.92
N LYS A 313 -4.19 -33.08 -1.54
CA LYS A 313 -4.81 -34.06 -2.44
C LYS A 313 -6.21 -33.62 -2.90
N LYS A 314 -7.02 -33.02 -2.03
CA LYS A 314 -8.32 -32.45 -2.41
C LYS A 314 -8.17 -31.28 -3.38
N ALA A 315 -7.17 -30.42 -3.18
CA ALA A 315 -6.85 -29.37 -4.13
C ALA A 315 -6.48 -29.94 -5.50
N LEU A 316 -5.63 -30.98 -5.54
CA LEU A 316 -5.18 -31.64 -6.77
C LEU A 316 -6.25 -32.48 -7.46
N ALA A 317 -7.26 -32.96 -6.72
CA ALA A 317 -8.43 -33.61 -7.31
C ALA A 317 -9.29 -32.63 -8.12
N ILE A 318 -9.23 -31.34 -7.80
CA ILE A 318 -9.93 -30.26 -8.51
C ILE A 318 -9.04 -29.71 -9.63
N ASP A 319 -7.77 -29.40 -9.32
CA ASP A 319 -6.78 -28.93 -10.28
C ASP A 319 -5.47 -29.73 -10.17
N PRO A 320 -5.29 -30.76 -11.02
CA PRO A 320 -4.08 -31.59 -11.03
C PRO A 320 -2.80 -30.83 -11.40
N ASN A 321 -2.92 -29.66 -12.04
CA ASN A 321 -1.79 -28.82 -12.45
C ASN A 321 -1.52 -27.68 -11.46
N TYR A 322 -2.17 -27.69 -10.29
CA TYR A 322 -1.91 -26.70 -9.25
C TYR A 322 -0.49 -26.89 -8.70
N PHE A 323 0.42 -26.04 -9.16
CA PHE A 323 1.85 -26.12 -8.86
C PHE A 323 2.12 -26.12 -7.36
N GLU A 324 1.55 -25.16 -6.62
CA GLU A 324 1.79 -24.99 -5.20
C GLU A 324 1.29 -26.20 -4.39
N ALA A 325 0.16 -26.80 -4.78
CA ALA A 325 -0.33 -28.01 -4.13
C ALA A 325 0.56 -29.22 -4.42
N ASN A 326 1.06 -29.40 -5.64
CA ASN A 326 2.03 -30.46 -5.98
C ASN A 326 3.33 -30.30 -5.19
N LEU A 327 3.89 -29.08 -5.15
CA LEU A 327 5.11 -28.75 -4.43
C LEU A 327 4.99 -29.07 -2.93
N ASN A 328 3.92 -28.57 -2.30
CA ASN A 328 3.73 -28.70 -0.86
C ASN A 328 3.28 -30.12 -0.47
N LEU A 329 2.50 -30.82 -1.31
CA LEU A 329 2.20 -32.24 -1.08
C LEU A 329 3.48 -33.09 -1.14
N GLY A 330 4.34 -32.85 -2.11
CA GLY A 330 5.65 -33.49 -2.20
C GLY A 330 6.47 -33.27 -0.92
N TYR A 331 6.55 -32.03 -0.43
CA TYR A 331 7.23 -31.69 0.82
C TYR A 331 6.69 -32.47 2.04
N VAL A 332 5.36 -32.45 2.28
CA VAL A 332 4.78 -33.12 3.45
C VAL A 332 4.90 -34.65 3.36
N LEU A 333 4.91 -35.23 2.15
CA LEU A 333 5.11 -36.66 1.94
C LEU A 333 6.58 -37.09 2.11
N LEU A 334 7.55 -36.18 1.92
CA LEU A 334 8.96 -36.45 2.21
C LEU A 334 9.24 -36.57 3.71
N ALA A 335 8.52 -35.84 4.55
CA ALA A 335 8.74 -35.80 6.00
C ALA A 335 8.81 -37.21 6.66
N PRO A 336 7.81 -38.11 6.50
CA PRO A 336 7.88 -39.45 7.09
C PRO A 336 9.01 -40.32 6.50
N ALA A 337 9.37 -40.12 5.24
CA ALA A 337 10.46 -40.83 4.58
C ALA A 337 11.82 -40.42 5.17
N ILE A 338 12.03 -39.11 5.35
CA ILE A 338 13.23 -38.54 5.97
C ILE A 338 13.37 -39.02 7.42
N GLU A 339 12.28 -39.06 8.19
CA GLU A 339 12.31 -39.55 9.57
C GLU A 339 12.72 -41.02 9.64
N THR A 340 12.15 -41.87 8.79
CA THR A 340 12.48 -43.30 8.74
C THR A 340 13.93 -43.51 8.26
N PHE A 341 14.37 -42.74 7.26
CA PHE A 341 15.74 -42.77 6.75
C PHE A 341 16.75 -42.36 7.83
N ASN A 342 16.48 -41.29 8.57
CA ASN A 342 17.34 -40.84 9.67
C ASN A 342 17.35 -41.84 10.83
N ALA A 343 16.19 -42.45 11.14
CA ALA A 343 16.13 -43.51 12.14
C ALA A 343 17.00 -44.71 11.76
N ALA A 344 17.02 -45.10 10.48
CA ALA A 344 17.93 -46.14 9.99
C ALA A 344 19.39 -45.75 10.20
N ASN A 345 19.78 -44.55 9.76
CA ASN A 345 21.16 -44.08 9.83
C ASN A 345 21.67 -43.78 11.26
N ASN A 346 20.77 -43.68 12.24
CA ASN A 346 21.13 -43.55 13.65
C ASN A 346 21.35 -44.90 14.36
N LEU A 347 21.11 -46.04 13.68
CA LEU A 347 21.40 -47.35 14.24
C LEU A 347 22.92 -47.59 14.35
N PRO A 348 23.37 -48.39 15.34
CA PRO A 348 24.77 -48.79 15.41
C PRO A 348 25.24 -49.47 14.12
N GLY A 349 26.42 -49.10 13.61
CA GLY A 349 27.04 -49.73 12.44
C GLY A 349 27.64 -51.10 12.74
N ASN A 350 26.81 -52.06 13.17
CA ASN A 350 27.23 -53.41 13.52
C ASN A 350 26.29 -54.48 12.95
N ALA A 351 26.76 -55.72 12.88
CA ALA A 351 26.00 -56.84 12.32
C ALA A 351 24.64 -57.06 13.02
N ALA A 352 24.55 -56.78 14.32
CA ALA A 352 23.32 -56.95 15.10
C ALA A 352 22.20 -55.99 14.67
N SER A 353 22.55 -54.79 14.18
CA SER A 353 21.58 -53.77 13.76
C SER A 353 21.28 -53.79 12.26
N GLN A 354 22.05 -54.56 11.47
CA GLN A 354 21.98 -54.57 10.00
C GLN A 354 20.57 -54.90 9.47
N LYS A 355 19.93 -55.95 10.01
CA LYS A 355 18.57 -56.34 9.58
C LYS A 355 17.54 -55.22 9.82
N GLN A 356 17.68 -54.49 10.93
CA GLN A 356 16.80 -53.37 11.24
C GLN A 356 17.09 -52.16 10.33
N TYR A 357 18.37 -51.89 10.05
CA TYR A 357 18.79 -50.87 9.09
C TYR A 357 18.18 -51.12 7.72
N ASP A 358 18.33 -52.33 7.18
CA ASP A 358 17.81 -52.69 5.85
C ASP A 358 16.28 -52.56 5.78
N GLY A 359 15.58 -53.01 6.84
CA GLY A 359 14.12 -52.88 6.92
C GLY A 359 13.65 -51.42 6.95
N LEU A 360 14.32 -50.55 7.72
CA LEU A 360 13.99 -49.13 7.77
C LEU A 360 14.35 -48.42 6.47
N MET A 361 15.46 -48.77 5.83
CA MET A 361 15.85 -48.23 4.53
C MET A 361 14.86 -48.63 3.42
N ALA A 362 14.40 -49.88 3.40
CA ALA A 362 13.36 -50.33 2.49
C ALA A 362 12.03 -49.59 2.72
N LYS A 363 11.64 -49.40 3.99
CA LYS A 363 10.46 -48.62 4.36
C LYS A 363 10.57 -47.16 3.92
N ALA A 364 11.70 -46.51 4.20
CA ALA A 364 11.96 -45.13 3.78
C ALA A 364 11.91 -45.00 2.26
N SER A 365 12.53 -45.94 1.54
CA SER A 365 12.52 -46.01 0.07
C SER A 365 11.09 -46.04 -0.49
N GLY A 366 10.21 -46.89 0.07
CA GLY A 366 8.80 -46.93 -0.33
C GLY A 366 8.03 -45.66 0.00
N GLN A 367 8.33 -45.00 1.12
CA GLN A 367 7.73 -43.71 1.48
C GLN A 367 8.19 -42.59 0.53
N PHE A 368 9.46 -42.55 0.13
CA PHE A 368 9.95 -41.61 -0.88
C PHE A 368 9.21 -41.78 -2.22
N ASP A 369 8.92 -43.02 -2.61
CA ASP A 369 8.21 -43.30 -3.87
C ASP A 369 6.78 -42.73 -3.89
N VAL A 370 6.13 -42.59 -2.74
CA VAL A 370 4.80 -41.94 -2.61
C VAL A 370 4.87 -40.44 -2.93
N ALA A 371 5.98 -39.77 -2.59
CA ALA A 371 6.16 -38.34 -2.84
C ALA A 371 6.55 -38.04 -4.31
N LYS A 372 7.26 -38.97 -4.95
CA LYS A 372 7.84 -38.83 -6.29
C LYS A 372 6.91 -38.21 -7.34
N PRO A 373 5.67 -38.70 -7.58
CA PRO A 373 4.84 -38.16 -8.66
C PRO A 373 4.56 -36.66 -8.50
N TYR A 374 4.34 -36.19 -7.27
CA TYR A 374 4.05 -34.78 -6.98
C TYR A 374 5.29 -33.91 -7.10
N LEU A 375 6.46 -34.41 -6.69
CA LEU A 375 7.75 -33.72 -6.80
C LEU A 375 8.16 -33.54 -8.27
N VAL A 376 8.02 -34.60 -9.07
CA VAL A 376 8.27 -34.56 -10.51
C VAL A 376 7.30 -33.57 -11.17
N LYS A 377 6.00 -33.67 -10.86
CA LYS A 377 4.99 -32.76 -11.40
C LYS A 377 5.27 -31.30 -11.06
N ALA A 378 5.72 -30.99 -9.84
CA ALA A 378 6.10 -29.63 -9.45
C ALA A 378 7.26 -29.09 -10.31
N VAL A 379 8.30 -29.90 -10.54
CA VAL A 379 9.43 -29.52 -11.42
C VAL A 379 9.01 -29.42 -12.89
N GLU A 380 8.09 -30.28 -13.37
CA GLU A 380 7.53 -30.17 -14.73
C GLU A 380 6.77 -28.85 -14.93
N LEU A 381 5.95 -28.46 -13.94
CA LEU A 381 5.15 -27.23 -14.00
C LEU A 381 6.01 -25.97 -13.88
N GLN A 382 7.03 -25.98 -13.03
CA GLN A 382 7.97 -24.87 -12.87
C GLN A 382 9.43 -25.36 -12.76
N PRO A 383 10.13 -25.58 -13.89
CA PRO A 383 11.47 -26.18 -13.91
C PRO A 383 12.58 -25.32 -13.31
N LYS A 384 12.32 -24.02 -13.14
CA LYS A 384 13.25 -23.05 -12.53
C LYS A 384 12.87 -22.67 -11.10
N ASN A 385 11.92 -23.39 -10.48
CA ASN A 385 11.56 -23.14 -9.10
C ASN A 385 12.57 -23.81 -8.14
N PRO A 386 13.27 -23.04 -7.28
CA PRO A 386 14.31 -23.59 -6.42
C PRO A 386 13.78 -24.59 -5.39
N ASP A 387 12.58 -24.38 -4.86
CA ASP A 387 11.97 -25.28 -3.85
C ASP A 387 11.56 -26.61 -4.48
N ALA A 388 11.00 -26.58 -5.70
CA ALA A 388 10.65 -27.79 -6.44
C ALA A 388 11.88 -28.65 -6.73
N LEU A 389 12.96 -28.02 -7.20
CA LEU A 389 14.24 -28.69 -7.43
C LEU A 389 14.82 -29.25 -6.12
N ALA A 390 14.83 -28.46 -5.04
CA ALA A 390 15.37 -28.89 -3.75
C ALA A 390 14.61 -30.09 -3.15
N ASN A 391 13.28 -30.09 -3.24
CA ASN A 391 12.48 -31.22 -2.77
C ASN A 391 12.71 -32.47 -3.62
N LEU A 392 12.82 -32.32 -4.96
CA LEU A 392 13.13 -33.45 -5.84
C LEU A 392 14.55 -34.00 -5.62
N ILE A 393 15.54 -33.14 -5.38
CA ILE A 393 16.89 -33.54 -4.97
C ILE A 393 16.85 -34.34 -3.66
N THR A 394 16.03 -33.90 -2.70
CA THR A 394 15.86 -34.61 -1.42
C THR A 394 15.33 -36.03 -1.60
N TYR A 395 14.36 -36.21 -2.51
CA TYR A 395 13.91 -37.54 -2.92
C TYR A 395 15.08 -38.38 -3.48
N TYR A 396 15.84 -37.85 -4.44
CA TYR A 396 16.94 -38.63 -5.06
C TYR A 396 18.08 -38.95 -4.08
N LYS A 397 18.37 -38.06 -3.12
CA LYS A 397 19.29 -38.37 -2.01
C LYS A 397 18.79 -39.53 -1.16
N GLY A 398 17.49 -39.54 -0.82
CA GLY A 398 16.86 -40.65 -0.10
C GLY A 398 16.91 -41.97 -0.85
N LYS A 399 16.81 -41.92 -2.18
CA LYS A 399 16.96 -43.07 -3.09
C LYS A 399 18.41 -43.44 -3.42
N LYS A 400 19.40 -42.68 -2.92
CA LYS A 400 20.83 -42.83 -3.25
C LYS A 400 21.10 -42.82 -4.76
N ASP A 401 20.41 -41.94 -5.49
CA ASP A 401 20.54 -41.74 -6.94
C ASP A 401 21.44 -40.53 -7.22
N ASP A 402 22.75 -40.74 -7.12
CA ASP A 402 23.75 -39.67 -7.23
C ASP A 402 23.75 -38.98 -8.61
N ALA A 403 23.39 -39.71 -9.67
CA ALA A 403 23.29 -39.16 -11.02
C ALA A 403 22.19 -38.09 -11.10
N ASN A 404 20.99 -38.37 -10.60
CA ASN A 404 19.92 -37.38 -10.57
C ASN A 404 20.19 -36.28 -9.56
N VAL A 405 20.81 -36.57 -8.40
CA VAL A 405 21.25 -35.53 -7.47
C VAL A 405 22.20 -34.54 -8.16
N ALA A 406 23.22 -35.01 -8.88
CA ALA A 406 24.14 -34.16 -9.62
C ALA A 406 23.42 -33.33 -10.70
N LYS A 407 22.54 -33.98 -11.49
CA LYS A 407 21.73 -33.32 -12.53
C LYS A 407 20.92 -32.14 -11.98
N TYR A 408 20.12 -32.36 -10.94
CA TYR A 408 19.24 -31.32 -10.42
C TYR A 408 19.98 -30.28 -9.57
N ASN A 409 21.09 -30.63 -8.91
CA ASN A 409 21.97 -29.64 -8.28
C ASN A 409 22.57 -28.67 -9.30
N LYS A 410 22.96 -29.17 -10.48
CA LYS A 410 23.44 -28.30 -11.56
C LYS A 410 22.38 -27.28 -11.96
N LEU A 411 21.14 -27.75 -12.22
CA LEU A 411 20.01 -26.87 -12.55
C LEU A 411 19.73 -25.84 -11.45
N LEU A 412 19.76 -26.24 -10.18
CA LEU A 412 19.54 -25.33 -9.05
C LEU A 412 20.63 -24.26 -8.93
N ASN A 413 21.89 -24.60 -9.21
CA ASN A 413 23.01 -23.65 -9.15
C ASN A 413 23.00 -22.66 -10.31
N GLU A 414 22.44 -23.01 -11.47
CA GLU A 414 22.24 -22.12 -12.62
C GLU A 414 21.20 -21.01 -12.38
N LEU A 415 20.47 -21.06 -11.25
CA LEU A 415 19.49 -20.03 -10.85
C LEU A 415 20.09 -18.89 -10.00
N LYS A 416 21.33 -19.06 -9.53
CA LYS A 416 22.08 -18.06 -8.73
C LYS A 416 22.88 -17.16 -9.65
#